data_AF-A0A1R1J7X6-F1
#
_entry.id   AF-A0A1R1J7X6-F1
#
_cell.length_a   1.000
_cell.length_b   1.000
_cell.length_c   1.000
_cell.angle_alpha   90.00
_cell.angle_beta   90.00
_cell.angle_gamma   90.00
#
_symmetry.space_group_name_H-M   'P 1'
#
loop_
_entity.id
_entity.type
_entity.pdbx_description
1 polymer ?
#
loop_
_entity_poly.entity_id
_entity_poly.type
_entity_poly.pdbx_seq_one_letter_code
_entity_poly.pdbx_strand_id
1 'polypeptide(L)'
;MASPVATGAGAQATGDSATAMGANAVASGSNSVAVGSGAIAMAPNSVALGANSIATDANTVSVGTPGNERRITNLAPGMNPTDAVNMSQLSAVQSNMNQVARLAYSGIAGAAALTMIPEVDPGKTLSVGFGTAGYQGYQAVAIGFTARITNNLKIKGGVAINGAGGNTYGGGAAYQW
;
A
#
# COMPACT_ATOMS: atom_id res chain seq x y z
N MET A 1 -43.33 14.54 12.42
CA MET A 1 -42.68 13.24 12.69
C MET A 1 -43.13 12.27 11.62
N ALA A 2 -42.20 11.66 10.86
CA ALA A 2 -42.58 10.62 9.90
C ALA A 2 -42.81 9.30 10.63
N SER A 3 -43.78 8.51 10.17
CA SER A 3 -44.15 7.25 10.81
C SER A 3 -43.07 6.18 10.56
N PRO A 4 -42.64 5.44 11.59
CA PRO A 4 -41.75 4.31 11.41
C PRO A 4 -42.44 3.17 10.63
N VAL A 5 -41.65 2.35 9.93
CA VAL A 5 -42.13 1.18 9.18
C VAL A 5 -41.57 -0.08 9.82
N ALA A 6 -42.45 -1.00 10.22
CA ALA A 6 -42.06 -2.31 10.75
C ALA A 6 -42.80 -3.43 10.00
N THR A 7 -42.06 -4.27 9.29
CA THR A 7 -42.61 -5.37 8.49
C THR A 7 -41.92 -6.68 8.86
N GLY A 8 -42.68 -7.62 9.42
CA GLY A 8 -42.20 -8.94 9.86
C GLY A 8 -42.66 -9.26 11.28
N ALA A 9 -42.77 -10.55 11.60
CA ALA A 9 -43.14 -10.98 12.94
C ALA A 9 -42.12 -10.47 13.97
N GLY A 10 -42.58 -9.71 14.97
CA GLY A 10 -41.71 -9.12 16.00
C GLY A 10 -40.77 -7.99 15.51
N ALA A 11 -40.97 -7.48 14.29
CA ALA A 11 -40.21 -6.31 13.82
C ALA A 11 -40.57 -5.07 14.64
N GLN A 12 -39.55 -4.28 15.00
CA GLN A 12 -39.69 -3.09 15.85
C GLN A 12 -38.96 -1.92 15.19
N ALA A 13 -39.72 -0.91 14.78
CA ALA A 13 -39.17 0.37 14.35
C ALA A 13 -39.61 1.43 15.38
N THR A 14 -38.74 1.68 16.36
CA THR A 14 -39.02 2.58 17.51
C THR A 14 -38.35 3.93 17.38
N GLY A 15 -37.35 4.07 16.50
CA GLY A 15 -36.74 5.36 16.19
C GLY A 15 -37.62 6.22 15.28
N ASP A 16 -37.51 7.54 15.40
CA ASP A 16 -38.19 8.49 14.50
C ASP A 16 -37.80 8.22 13.04
N SER A 17 -38.78 8.07 12.14
CA SER A 17 -38.54 7.75 10.72
C SER A 17 -37.73 6.46 10.47
N ALA A 18 -37.71 5.52 11.42
CA ALA A 18 -36.96 4.27 11.29
C ALA A 18 -37.68 3.23 10.42
N THR A 19 -36.91 2.31 9.81
CA THR A 19 -37.44 1.20 9.01
C THR A 19 -36.87 -0.12 9.50
N ALA A 20 -37.72 -1.05 9.92
CA ALA A 20 -37.36 -2.42 10.29
C ALA A 20 -38.08 -3.42 9.37
N MET A 21 -37.32 -4.20 8.60
CA MET A 21 -37.84 -5.21 7.67
C MET A 21 -37.20 -6.57 7.93
N GLY A 22 -37.98 -7.54 8.36
CA GLY A 22 -37.54 -8.89 8.71
C GLY A 22 -38.06 -9.33 10.08
N ALA A 23 -38.16 -10.63 10.31
CA ALA A 23 -38.57 -11.16 11.61
C ALA A 23 -37.59 -10.70 12.70
N ASN A 24 -38.11 -10.15 13.80
CA ASN A 24 -37.31 -9.60 14.91
C ASN A 24 -36.28 -8.53 14.50
N ALA A 25 -36.44 -7.87 13.33
CA ALA A 25 -35.60 -6.74 12.97
C ALA A 25 -35.89 -5.55 13.91
N VAL A 26 -34.86 -4.85 14.38
CA VAL A 26 -34.99 -3.71 15.31
C VAL A 26 -34.30 -2.48 14.72
N ALA A 27 -35.06 -1.43 14.48
CA ALA A 27 -34.56 -0.12 14.08
C ALA A 27 -34.95 0.91 15.16
N SER A 28 -34.03 1.16 16.11
CA SER A 28 -34.27 2.02 17.28
C SER A 28 -33.58 3.38 17.21
N GLY A 29 -32.63 3.57 16.30
CA GLY A 29 -32.04 4.88 16.02
C GLY A 29 -32.95 5.76 15.16
N SER A 30 -32.91 7.08 15.35
CA SER A 30 -33.61 8.02 14.46
C SER A 30 -33.07 7.90 13.02
N ASN A 31 -33.96 7.85 12.03
CA ASN A 31 -33.64 7.61 10.62
C ASN A 31 -32.86 6.31 10.37
N SER A 32 -32.93 5.32 11.27
CA SER A 32 -32.19 4.07 11.09
C SER A 32 -32.96 3.06 10.22
N VAL A 33 -32.21 2.16 9.57
CA VAL A 33 -32.77 1.14 8.70
C VAL A 33 -32.19 -0.22 9.08
N ALA A 34 -33.04 -1.19 9.45
CA ALA A 34 -32.66 -2.57 9.71
C ALA A 34 -33.36 -3.50 8.70
N VAL A 35 -32.60 -4.21 7.88
CA VAL A 35 -33.14 -5.11 6.84
C VAL A 35 -32.51 -6.49 6.98
N GLY A 36 -33.34 -7.48 7.31
CA GLY A 36 -32.96 -8.87 7.54
C GLY A 36 -33.50 -9.40 8.86
N SER A 37 -33.71 -10.71 8.94
CA SER A 37 -34.12 -11.37 10.19
C SER A 37 -33.10 -11.10 11.30
N GLY A 38 -33.54 -10.57 12.44
CA GLY A 38 -32.67 -10.22 13.57
C GLY A 38 -31.68 -9.08 13.29
N ALA A 39 -31.81 -8.32 12.21
CA ALA A 39 -30.97 -7.14 11.95
C ALA A 39 -31.28 -6.03 12.97
N ILE A 40 -30.26 -5.35 13.50
CA ILE A 40 -30.39 -4.37 14.59
C ILE A 40 -29.66 -3.06 14.21
N ALA A 41 -30.40 -1.97 14.02
CA ALA A 41 -29.86 -0.63 13.73
C ALA A 41 -30.18 0.34 14.87
N MET A 42 -29.22 0.54 15.78
CA MET A 42 -29.40 1.28 17.04
C MET A 42 -28.97 2.74 16.96
N ALA A 43 -28.06 3.07 16.05
CA ALA A 43 -27.52 4.41 15.96
C ALA A 43 -28.33 5.33 15.01
N PRO A 44 -28.31 6.66 15.24
CA PRO A 44 -28.94 7.60 14.32
C PRO A 44 -28.36 7.50 12.90
N ASN A 45 -29.23 7.57 11.89
CA ASN A 45 -28.86 7.54 10.48
C ASN A 45 -27.98 6.32 10.10
N SER A 46 -28.20 5.18 10.75
CA SER A 46 -27.44 3.95 10.51
C SER A 46 -28.24 2.91 9.75
N VAL A 47 -27.56 2.01 9.04
CA VAL A 47 -28.17 0.92 8.29
C VAL A 47 -27.56 -0.41 8.72
N ALA A 48 -28.37 -1.36 9.19
CA ALA A 48 -28.00 -2.75 9.38
C ALA A 48 -28.57 -3.59 8.23
N LEU A 49 -27.70 -4.09 7.34
CA LEU A 49 -28.09 -4.77 6.10
C LEU A 49 -27.67 -6.25 6.09
N GLY A 50 -28.67 -7.13 6.14
CA GLY A 50 -28.53 -8.59 6.17
C GLY A 50 -28.91 -9.18 7.53
N ALA A 51 -29.27 -10.45 7.56
CA ALA A 51 -29.70 -11.14 8.78
C ALA A 51 -28.65 -11.04 9.90
N ASN A 52 -29.10 -10.75 11.12
CA ASN A 52 -28.25 -10.57 12.30
C ASN A 52 -27.17 -9.48 12.20
N SER A 53 -27.21 -8.58 11.21
CA SER A 53 -26.26 -7.47 11.15
C SER A 53 -26.55 -6.44 12.24
N ILE A 54 -25.52 -5.80 12.78
CA ILE A 54 -25.67 -4.81 13.86
C ILE A 54 -24.97 -3.51 13.45
N ALA A 55 -25.71 -2.41 13.46
CA ALA A 55 -25.19 -1.06 13.24
C ALA A 55 -25.32 -0.23 14.52
N THR A 56 -24.17 0.04 15.15
CA THR A 56 -24.06 0.76 16.44
C THR A 56 -23.45 2.15 16.31
N ASP A 57 -22.95 2.52 15.13
CA ASP A 57 -22.31 3.81 14.87
C ASP A 57 -23.19 4.69 13.97
N ALA A 58 -23.28 5.97 14.29
CA ALA A 58 -24.10 6.91 13.53
C ALA A 58 -23.54 7.12 12.11
N ASN A 59 -24.41 7.30 11.12
CA ASN A 59 -24.01 7.52 9.72
C ASN A 59 -23.20 6.36 9.11
N THR A 60 -23.51 5.11 9.46
CA THR A 60 -22.80 3.92 8.96
C THR A 60 -23.73 2.92 8.30
N VAL A 61 -23.17 2.08 7.43
CA VAL A 61 -23.83 0.87 6.93
C VAL A 61 -23.04 -0.33 7.44
N SER A 62 -23.65 -1.13 8.31
CA SER A 62 -23.12 -2.42 8.74
C SER A 62 -23.70 -3.54 7.90
N VAL A 63 -22.82 -4.39 7.37
CA VAL A 63 -23.18 -5.58 6.58
C VAL A 63 -22.96 -6.88 7.35
N GLY A 64 -22.78 -6.83 8.68
CA GLY A 64 -22.52 -8.00 9.51
C GLY A 64 -22.31 -7.66 10.98
N THR A 65 -21.52 -8.50 11.66
CA THR A 65 -21.04 -8.29 13.03
C THR A 65 -19.60 -8.78 13.13
N PRO A 66 -18.84 -8.43 14.20
CA PRO A 66 -17.53 -9.01 14.44
C PRO A 66 -17.57 -10.55 14.37
N GLY A 67 -16.68 -11.13 13.56
CA GLY A 67 -16.60 -12.58 13.32
C GLY A 67 -17.65 -13.15 12.37
N ASN A 68 -18.60 -12.35 11.88
CA ASN A 68 -19.60 -12.71 10.88
C ASN A 68 -19.70 -11.63 9.79
N GLU A 69 -18.56 -11.17 9.31
CA GLU A 69 -18.47 -10.17 8.25
C GLU A 69 -18.93 -10.73 6.90
N ARG A 70 -19.43 -9.85 6.04
CA ARG A 70 -19.82 -10.21 4.68
C ARG A 70 -18.90 -9.55 3.67
N ARG A 71 -18.63 -10.25 2.57
CA ARG A 71 -17.96 -9.66 1.40
C ARG A 71 -18.99 -8.86 0.60
N ILE A 72 -18.55 -7.71 0.10
CA ILE A 72 -19.26 -6.94 -0.92
C ILE A 72 -18.64 -7.32 -2.27
N THR A 73 -19.40 -8.02 -3.11
CA THR A 73 -18.93 -8.54 -4.40
C THR A 73 -19.49 -7.76 -5.58
N ASN A 74 -18.88 -7.90 -6.75
CA ASN A 74 -19.25 -7.18 -7.99
C ASN A 74 -19.14 -5.65 -7.87
N LEU A 75 -18.21 -5.17 -7.06
CA LEU A 75 -17.91 -3.75 -6.92
C LEU A 75 -17.05 -3.25 -8.10
N ALA A 76 -17.58 -2.33 -8.90
CA ALA A 76 -16.84 -1.65 -9.94
C ALA A 76 -15.70 -0.79 -9.33
N PRO A 77 -14.61 -0.51 -10.07
CA PRO A 77 -13.55 0.37 -9.60
C PRO A 77 -14.09 1.78 -9.28
N GLY A 78 -13.70 2.34 -8.13
CA GLY A 78 -14.07 3.69 -7.75
C GLY A 78 -13.43 4.76 -8.64
N MET A 79 -14.15 5.87 -8.89
CA MET A 79 -13.70 6.99 -9.71
C MET A 79 -13.59 8.30 -8.92
N ASN A 80 -14.49 8.54 -7.98
CA ASN A 80 -14.49 9.72 -7.11
C ASN A 80 -13.77 9.45 -5.78
N PRO A 81 -13.32 10.50 -5.05
CA PRO A 81 -12.60 10.34 -3.79
C PRO A 81 -13.35 9.57 -2.69
N THR A 82 -14.68 9.50 -2.76
CA THR A 82 -15.54 8.82 -1.77
C THR A 82 -16.08 7.49 -2.27
N ASP A 83 -15.65 7.02 -3.43
CA ASP A 83 -16.07 5.72 -3.95
C ASP A 83 -15.30 4.60 -3.23
N ALA A 84 -15.95 3.46 -3.04
CA ALA A 84 -15.29 2.28 -2.50
C ALA A 84 -14.26 1.73 -3.50
N VAL A 85 -13.13 1.26 -2.97
CA VAL A 85 -12.03 0.66 -3.74
C VAL A 85 -12.21 -0.86 -3.78
N ASN A 86 -12.01 -1.47 -4.95
CA ASN A 86 -12.05 -2.92 -5.08
C ASN A 86 -10.63 -3.55 -5.12
N MET A 87 -10.57 -4.89 -5.14
CA MET A 87 -9.29 -5.61 -5.09
C MET A 87 -8.39 -5.39 -6.31
N SER A 88 -8.91 -5.09 -7.51
CA SER A 88 -8.05 -4.87 -8.68
C SER A 88 -7.27 -3.57 -8.58
N GLN A 89 -7.89 -2.52 -8.03
CA GLN A 89 -7.23 -1.25 -7.72
C GLN A 89 -6.14 -1.44 -6.65
N LEU A 90 -6.43 -2.19 -5.58
CA LEU A 90 -5.43 -2.49 -4.54
C LEU A 90 -4.28 -3.35 -5.07
N SER A 91 -4.57 -4.37 -5.89
CA SER A 91 -3.53 -5.21 -6.52
C SER A 91 -2.62 -4.40 -7.44
N ALA A 92 -3.14 -3.40 -8.15
CA ALA A 92 -2.32 -2.49 -8.95
C ALA A 92 -1.32 -1.69 -8.09
N VAL A 93 -1.77 -1.20 -6.92
CA VAL A 93 -0.89 -0.54 -5.94
C VAL A 93 0.17 -1.50 -5.41
N GLN A 94 -0.21 -2.74 -5.08
CA GLN A 94 0.74 -3.75 -4.59
C GLN A 94 1.81 -4.08 -5.64
N SER A 95 1.44 -4.19 -6.91
CA SER A 95 2.38 -4.41 -8.01
C SER A 95 3.37 -3.24 -8.18
N ASN A 96 2.88 -2.00 -8.10
CA ASN A 96 3.74 -0.81 -8.15
C ASN A 96 4.71 -0.77 -6.96
N MET A 97 4.24 -1.11 -5.75
CA MET A 97 5.10 -1.19 -4.55
C MET A 97 6.19 -2.26 -4.69
N ASN A 98 5.86 -3.43 -5.24
CA ASN A 98 6.83 -4.49 -5.50
C ASN A 98 7.89 -4.04 -6.52
N GLN A 99 7.48 -3.27 -7.54
CA GLN A 99 8.40 -2.69 -8.51
C GLN A 99 9.34 -1.66 -7.88
N VAL A 100 8.81 -0.77 -7.03
CA VAL A 100 9.62 0.21 -6.30
C VAL A 100 10.64 -0.50 -5.40
N ALA A 101 10.23 -1.52 -4.64
CA ALA A 101 11.14 -2.30 -3.80
C ALA A 101 12.24 -2.99 -4.63
N ARG A 102 11.86 -3.58 -5.77
CA ARG A 102 12.79 -4.21 -6.71
C ARG A 102 13.86 -3.23 -7.21
N LEU A 103 13.45 -2.04 -7.65
CA LEU A 103 14.36 -1.00 -8.14
C LEU A 103 15.24 -0.44 -7.01
N ALA A 104 14.70 -0.28 -5.80
CA ALA A 104 15.46 0.19 -4.65
C ALA A 104 16.56 -0.81 -4.26
N TYR A 105 16.22 -2.09 -4.11
CA TYR A 105 17.19 -3.12 -3.74
C TYR A 105 18.28 -3.31 -4.79
N SER A 106 17.91 -3.23 -6.07
CA SER A 106 18.88 -3.29 -7.16
C SER A 106 19.78 -2.05 -7.19
N GLY A 107 19.24 -0.86 -6.92
CA GLY A 107 20.02 0.37 -6.80
C GLY A 107 21.04 0.34 -5.66
N ILE A 108 20.66 -0.22 -4.49
CA ILE A 108 21.56 -0.41 -3.34
C ILE A 108 22.69 -1.37 -3.71
N ALA A 109 22.38 -2.51 -4.35
CA ALA A 109 23.40 -3.42 -4.85
C ALA A 109 24.36 -2.69 -5.83
N GLY A 110 23.84 -1.86 -6.73
CA GLY A 110 24.66 -1.04 -7.63
C GLY A 110 25.60 -0.08 -6.92
N ALA A 111 25.09 0.63 -5.90
CA ALA A 111 25.89 1.54 -5.09
C ALA A 111 27.02 0.79 -4.35
N ALA A 112 26.71 -0.37 -3.77
CA ALA A 112 27.71 -1.23 -3.10
C ALA A 112 28.74 -1.80 -4.10
N ALA A 113 28.34 -2.14 -5.33
CA ALA A 113 29.26 -2.60 -6.35
C ALA A 113 30.27 -1.50 -6.74
N LEU A 114 29.83 -0.23 -6.82
CA LEU A 114 30.71 0.91 -7.11
C LEU A 114 31.77 1.17 -6.04
N THR A 115 31.52 0.76 -4.78
CA THR A 115 32.51 0.89 -3.71
C THR A 115 33.58 -0.19 -3.74
N MET A 116 33.33 -1.30 -4.44
CA MET A 116 34.26 -2.43 -4.55
C MET A 116 35.21 -2.35 -5.75
N ILE A 117 35.14 -1.28 -6.56
CA ILE A 117 36.07 -1.05 -7.67
C ILE A 117 37.47 -0.72 -7.11
N PRO A 118 38.52 -1.49 -7.46
CA PRO A 118 39.87 -1.24 -6.97
C PRO A 118 40.42 0.14 -7.34
N GLU A 119 41.24 0.72 -6.45
CA GLU A 119 41.91 1.99 -6.69
C GLU A 119 43.15 1.87 -7.59
N VAL A 120 43.70 3.02 -7.99
CA VAL A 120 44.98 3.09 -8.71
C VAL A 120 46.18 2.91 -7.78
N ASP A 121 47.00 1.90 -8.06
CA ASP A 121 48.23 1.59 -7.30
C ASP A 121 49.22 2.76 -7.27
N PRO A 122 50.08 2.88 -6.23
CA PRO A 122 51.14 3.88 -6.16
C PRO A 122 52.04 3.89 -7.42
N GLY A 123 52.40 5.07 -7.90
CA GLY A 123 53.22 5.24 -9.11
C GLY A 123 52.50 4.99 -10.45
N LYS A 124 51.22 4.57 -10.43
CA LYS A 124 50.36 4.48 -11.61
C LYS A 124 49.41 5.69 -11.69
N THR A 125 48.96 6.03 -12.90
CA THR A 125 48.13 7.22 -13.17
C THR A 125 46.67 6.89 -13.42
N LEU A 126 46.34 5.67 -13.86
CA LEU A 126 44.98 5.23 -14.17
C LEU A 126 44.78 3.76 -13.79
N SER A 127 43.60 3.44 -13.28
CA SER A 127 43.08 2.09 -13.10
C SER A 127 41.66 2.01 -13.63
N VAL A 128 41.32 0.91 -14.29
CA VAL A 128 39.96 0.55 -14.68
C VAL A 128 39.66 -0.78 -14.03
N GLY A 129 38.51 -0.89 -13.38
CA GLY A 129 38.14 -2.08 -12.64
C GLY A 129 36.66 -2.32 -12.66
N PHE A 130 36.28 -3.46 -12.10
CA PHE A 130 34.90 -3.82 -11.86
C PHE A 130 34.68 -4.17 -10.40
N GLY A 131 33.45 -4.00 -9.93
CA GLY A 131 33.01 -4.40 -8.60
C GLY A 131 31.68 -5.15 -8.72
N THR A 132 31.40 -6.05 -7.79
CA THR A 132 30.12 -6.76 -7.72
C THR A 132 29.56 -6.66 -6.31
N ALA A 133 28.24 -6.65 -6.20
CA ALA A 133 27.58 -6.70 -4.91
C ALA A 133 26.18 -7.30 -5.03
N GLY A 134 25.66 -7.78 -3.90
CA GLY A 134 24.29 -8.26 -3.80
C GLY A 134 23.58 -7.72 -2.56
N TYR A 135 22.26 -7.53 -2.67
CA TYR A 135 21.40 -7.06 -1.58
C TYR A 135 20.00 -7.64 -1.72
N GLN A 136 19.49 -8.31 -0.68
CA GLN A 136 18.12 -8.86 -0.63
C GLN A 136 17.74 -9.70 -1.86
N GLY A 137 18.67 -10.53 -2.37
CA GLY A 137 18.46 -11.36 -3.56
C GLY A 137 18.71 -10.67 -4.90
N TYR A 138 19.02 -9.38 -4.91
CA TYR A 138 19.40 -8.62 -6.11
C TYR A 138 20.92 -8.54 -6.24
N GLN A 139 21.41 -8.43 -7.47
CA GLN A 139 22.82 -8.39 -7.81
C GLN A 139 23.11 -7.20 -8.73
N ALA A 140 24.32 -6.67 -8.65
CA ALA A 140 24.80 -5.63 -9.54
C ALA A 140 26.29 -5.81 -9.85
N VAL A 141 26.66 -5.32 -11.04
CA VAL A 141 28.06 -5.24 -11.50
C VAL A 141 28.35 -3.79 -11.84
N ALA A 142 29.42 -3.25 -11.28
CA ALA A 142 29.91 -1.92 -11.56
C ALA A 142 31.19 -1.96 -12.37
N ILE A 143 31.35 -1.00 -13.28
CA ILE A 143 32.60 -0.73 -14.00
C ILE A 143 32.92 0.74 -13.76
N GLY A 144 34.19 1.03 -13.52
CA GLY A 144 34.63 2.39 -13.30
C GLY A 144 36.12 2.56 -13.44
N PHE A 145 36.55 3.80 -13.30
CA PHE A 145 37.93 4.20 -13.33
C PHE A 145 38.30 4.93 -12.04
N THR A 146 39.59 4.83 -11.70
CA THR A 146 40.24 5.69 -10.71
C THR A 146 41.48 6.29 -11.37
N ALA A 147 41.62 7.61 -11.33
CA ALA A 147 42.77 8.32 -11.88
C ALA A 147 43.49 9.12 -10.79
N ARG A 148 44.83 9.03 -10.78
CA ARG A 148 45.69 9.88 -9.95
C ARG A 148 46.20 11.01 -10.84
N ILE A 149 45.75 12.23 -10.56
CA ILE A 149 46.10 13.42 -11.34
C ILE A 149 47.45 13.97 -10.88
N THR A 150 47.65 14.03 -9.56
CA THR A 150 48.92 14.39 -8.90
C THR A 150 49.17 13.42 -7.75
N ASN A 151 50.33 13.50 -7.08
CA ASN A 151 50.59 12.68 -5.90
C ASN A 151 49.53 12.88 -4.79
N ASN A 152 48.86 14.03 -4.81
CA ASN A 152 47.95 14.47 -3.76
C ASN A 152 46.48 14.45 -4.22
N LEU A 153 46.19 14.33 -5.52
CA LEU A 153 44.83 14.39 -6.07
C LEU A 153 44.45 13.10 -6.80
N LYS A 154 43.35 12.48 -6.36
CA LYS A 154 42.70 11.34 -7.03
C LYS A 154 41.27 11.68 -7.41
N ILE A 155 40.79 11.08 -8.50
CA ILE A 155 39.39 11.06 -8.91
C ILE A 155 38.93 9.63 -9.18
N LYS A 156 37.65 9.34 -8.95
CA LYS A 156 37.00 8.09 -9.32
C LYS A 156 35.65 8.36 -9.98
N GLY A 157 35.25 7.48 -10.88
CA GLY A 157 33.94 7.51 -11.52
C GLY A 157 33.52 6.12 -11.97
N GLY A 158 32.23 5.84 -12.00
CA GLY A 158 31.74 4.55 -12.45
C GLY A 158 30.24 4.49 -12.64
N VAL A 159 29.82 3.39 -13.27
CA VAL A 159 28.43 3.02 -13.49
C VAL A 159 28.23 1.57 -13.04
N ALA A 160 27.09 1.29 -12.41
CA ALA A 160 26.62 -0.04 -12.06
C ALA A 160 25.38 -0.40 -12.85
N ILE A 161 25.41 -1.61 -13.40
CA ILE A 161 24.33 -2.26 -14.11
C ILE A 161 23.64 -3.20 -13.12
N ASN A 162 22.35 -2.97 -12.90
CA ASN A 162 21.57 -3.66 -11.88
C ASN A 162 20.62 -4.69 -12.52
N GLY A 163 20.55 -5.91 -11.98
CA GLY A 163 19.76 -7.01 -12.56
C GLY A 163 18.23 -6.81 -12.57
N ALA A 164 17.73 -5.75 -11.92
CA ALA A 164 16.32 -5.48 -11.76
C ALA A 164 15.79 -4.28 -12.58
N GLY A 165 16.69 -3.61 -13.31
CA GLY A 165 16.42 -2.36 -14.04
C GLY A 165 17.04 -1.14 -13.35
N GLY A 166 17.37 -0.13 -14.16
CA GLY A 166 18.03 1.11 -13.71
C GLY A 166 19.56 0.97 -13.55
N ASN A 167 20.29 2.05 -13.84
CA ASN A 167 21.73 2.12 -13.66
C ASN A 167 22.06 3.06 -12.49
N THR A 168 23.01 2.67 -11.65
CA THR A 168 23.56 3.56 -10.61
C THR A 168 24.84 4.18 -11.14
N TYR A 169 25.05 5.47 -10.98
CA TYR A 169 26.31 6.12 -11.37
C TYR A 169 26.83 6.94 -10.20
N GLY A 170 28.14 7.13 -10.14
CA GLY A 170 28.77 7.88 -9.06
C GLY A 170 30.15 8.34 -9.44
N GLY A 171 30.59 9.43 -8.83
CA GLY A 171 31.93 9.97 -8.96
C GLY A 171 32.37 10.63 -7.66
N GLY A 172 33.69 10.76 -7.49
CA GLY A 172 34.27 11.38 -6.32
C GLY A 172 35.70 11.81 -6.57
N ALA A 173 36.21 12.68 -5.70
CA ALA A 173 37.59 13.13 -5.72
C ALA A 173 38.13 13.13 -4.29
N ALA A 174 39.45 12.95 -4.14
CA ALA A 174 40.13 13.01 -2.87
C ALA A 174 41.43 13.82 -3.03
N TYR A 175 41.69 14.72 -2.08
CA TYR A 175 42.93 15.48 -1.98
C TYR A 175 43.63 15.17 -0.64
N GLN A 176 44.94 14.98 -0.66
CA GLN A 176 45.77 14.65 0.50
C GLN A 176 46.84 15.73 0.68
N TRP A 177 47.22 16.08 1.91
CA TRP A 177 48.27 17.05 2.22
C TRP A 177 49.27 16.48 3.22
#